data_AF-A0A7S0ZDD7-F1
#
_entry.id   AF-A0A7S0ZDD7-F1
#
_cell.length_a   1.000
_cell.length_b   1.000
_cell.length_c   1.000
_cell.angle_alpha   90.00
_cell.angle_beta   90.00
_cell.angle_gamma   90.00
#
_symmetry.space_group_name_H-M   'P 1'
#
loop_
_entity.id
_entity.type
_entity.pdbx_description
1 polymer ?
#
loop_
_entity_poly.entity_id
_entity_poly.type
_entity_poly.pdbx_seq_one_letter_code
_entity_poly.pdbx_strand_id
1 'polypeptide(L)'
;WGAHGGGAFSGKDPTKVDRSAAYAARWVAKSLVAAGLCDRCLFQVSYGIGIAEPTSVFVDSYNTGKKSDPELLEIVKANFDLRPGAIIKELDLLRPIYHKTAAYGHFGRNDPDFTWEKPKALKF
;
A
#
# COMPACT_ATOMS: atom_id res chain seq x y z
N TRP A 1 -7.93 5.68 -10.54
CA TRP A 1 -8.18 4.44 -11.30
C TRP A 1 -6.90 3.62 -11.34
N GLY A 2 -7.02 2.30 -11.24
CA GLY A 2 -5.89 1.37 -11.17
C GLY A 2 -6.34 -0.06 -11.48
N ALA A 3 -5.56 -1.05 -11.07
CA ALA A 3 -5.89 -2.48 -11.20
C ALA A 3 -6.46 -3.05 -9.89
N HIS A 4 -7.03 -4.26 -9.96
CA HIS A 4 -7.56 -4.98 -8.80
C HIS A 4 -7.11 -6.45 -8.83
N GLY A 5 -6.60 -6.97 -7.70
CA GLY A 5 -6.10 -8.34 -7.60
C GLY A 5 -7.19 -9.41 -7.36
N GLY A 6 -8.44 -8.99 -7.16
CA GLY A 6 -9.61 -9.88 -7.01
C GLY A 6 -10.10 -10.06 -5.57
N GLY A 7 -9.28 -9.73 -4.56
CA GLY A 7 -9.62 -9.91 -3.15
C GLY A 7 -10.62 -8.87 -2.63
N ALA A 8 -11.79 -9.32 -2.16
CA ALA A 8 -12.72 -8.47 -1.42
C ALA A 8 -12.12 -8.00 -0.08
N PHE A 9 -12.45 -6.78 0.37
CA PHE A 9 -11.93 -6.22 1.62
C PHE A 9 -12.79 -6.57 2.84
N SER A 10 -14.07 -6.17 2.86
CA SER A 10 -14.96 -6.26 4.03
C SER A 10 -15.13 -7.68 4.58
N GLY A 11 -15.33 -7.80 5.91
CA GLY A 11 -15.49 -9.09 6.60
C GLY A 11 -14.19 -9.84 6.93
N LYS A 12 -13.04 -9.44 6.37
CA LYS A 12 -11.73 -10.03 6.65
C LYS A 12 -11.01 -9.32 7.81
N ASP A 13 -10.28 -10.02 8.65
CA ASP A 13 -9.34 -9.39 9.58
C ASP A 13 -8.00 -9.06 8.86
N PRO A 14 -7.10 -8.25 9.43
CA PRO A 14 -5.95 -7.74 8.70
C PRO A 14 -4.84 -8.78 8.44
N THR A 15 -4.95 -10.01 8.98
CA THR A 15 -4.05 -11.11 8.58
C THR A 15 -4.28 -11.54 7.13
N LYS A 16 -5.42 -11.18 6.53
CA LYS A 16 -5.74 -11.50 5.13
C LYS A 16 -5.09 -10.47 4.23
N VAL A 17 -4.05 -10.91 3.50
CA VAL A 17 -3.23 -10.06 2.64
C VAL A 17 -4.04 -9.30 1.58
N ASP A 18 -5.18 -9.85 1.15
CA ASP A 18 -6.13 -9.15 0.28
C ASP A 18 -6.50 -7.75 0.78
N ARG A 19 -6.56 -7.55 2.11
CA ARG A 19 -6.84 -6.25 2.73
C ARG A 19 -5.55 -5.54 3.11
N SER A 20 -4.71 -6.17 3.92
CA SER A 20 -3.53 -5.50 4.49
C SER A 20 -2.54 -5.07 3.42
N ALA A 21 -2.25 -5.93 2.44
CA ALA A 21 -1.36 -5.58 1.34
C ALA A 21 -1.98 -4.56 0.39
N ALA A 22 -3.30 -4.58 0.17
CA ALA A 22 -3.97 -3.54 -0.62
C ALA A 22 -3.86 -2.15 0.05
N TYR A 23 -3.97 -2.09 1.38
CA TYR A 23 -3.75 -0.86 2.14
C TYR A 23 -2.29 -0.42 2.10
N ALA A 24 -1.34 -1.36 2.22
CA ALA A 24 0.08 -1.06 2.06
C ALA A 24 0.40 -0.55 0.65
N ALA A 25 -0.18 -1.14 -0.40
CA ALA A 25 0.00 -0.69 -1.77
C ALA A 25 -0.50 0.74 -1.98
N ARG A 26 -1.66 1.08 -1.40
CA ARG A 26 -2.16 2.47 -1.37
C ARG A 26 -1.17 3.38 -0.66
N TRP A 27 -0.67 2.96 0.50
CA TRP A 27 0.25 3.73 1.32
C TRP A 27 1.56 4.03 0.59
N VAL A 28 2.14 3.02 -0.07
CA VAL A 28 3.33 3.15 -0.91
C VAL A 28 3.08 4.14 -2.06
N ALA A 29 2.04 3.92 -2.87
CA ALA A 29 1.75 4.76 -4.02
C ALA A 29 1.49 6.23 -3.61
N LYS A 30 0.75 6.44 -2.50
CA LYS A 30 0.50 7.78 -1.97
C LYS A 30 1.78 8.44 -1.47
N SER A 31 2.70 7.68 -0.89
CA SER A 31 4.00 8.20 -0.41
C SER A 31 4.92 8.62 -1.56
N LEU A 32 4.98 7.83 -2.64
CA LEU A 32 5.77 8.19 -3.83
C LEU A 32 5.26 9.49 -4.47
N VAL A 33 3.94 9.63 -4.64
CA VAL A 33 3.34 10.85 -5.20
C VAL A 33 3.52 12.04 -4.26
N ALA A 34 3.31 11.87 -2.95
CA ALA A 34 3.48 12.96 -1.97
C ALA A 34 4.94 13.43 -1.86
N ALA A 35 5.91 12.54 -2.08
CA ALA A 35 7.33 12.87 -2.16
C ALA A 35 7.71 13.58 -3.48
N GLY A 36 6.76 13.75 -4.41
CA GLY A 36 6.98 14.38 -5.70
C GLY A 36 7.87 13.57 -6.63
N LEU A 37 7.94 12.25 -6.43
CA LEU A 37 8.73 11.32 -7.26
C LEU A 37 8.03 10.96 -8.56
N CYS A 38 6.69 11.02 -8.58
CA CYS A 38 5.85 10.83 -9.76
C CYS A 38 4.50 11.53 -9.56
N ASP A 39 3.78 11.83 -10.65
CA ASP A 39 2.42 12.39 -10.58
C ASP A 39 1.34 11.31 -10.45
N ARG A 40 1.65 10.11 -10.93
CA ARG A 40 0.78 8.93 -10.88
C ARG A 40 1.60 7.67 -10.61
N CYS A 41 1.05 6.76 -9.81
CA CYS A 41 1.68 5.48 -9.50
C CYS A 41 0.64 4.36 -9.41
N LEU A 42 0.93 3.24 -10.08
CA LEU A 42 0.38 1.94 -9.79
C LEU A 42 1.46 1.12 -9.06
N PHE A 43 1.12 0.60 -7.89
CA PHE A 43 1.97 -0.33 -7.16
C PHE A 43 1.27 -1.68 -7.08
N GLN A 44 2.02 -2.75 -7.33
CA GLN A 44 1.55 -4.13 -7.23
C GLN A 44 2.46 -4.91 -6.29
N VAL A 45 1.85 -5.76 -5.48
CA VAL A 45 2.53 -6.72 -4.60
C VAL A 45 1.79 -8.05 -4.64
N SER A 46 2.52 -9.16 -4.65
CA SER A 46 1.97 -10.50 -4.58
C SER A 46 2.61 -11.31 -3.45
N TYR A 47 1.87 -12.30 -2.95
CA TYR A 47 2.28 -13.17 -1.85
C TYR A 47 1.97 -14.63 -2.19
N GLY A 48 2.82 -15.52 -1.70
CA GLY A 48 2.53 -16.95 -1.62
C GLY A 48 1.96 -17.30 -0.24
N ILE A 49 1.03 -18.26 -0.18
CA ILE A 49 0.46 -18.70 1.11
C ILE A 49 1.56 -19.27 2.01
N GLY A 50 1.63 -18.79 3.26
CA GLY A 50 2.65 -19.22 4.23
C GLY A 50 4.03 -18.56 4.05
N ILE A 51 4.22 -17.69 3.05
CA ILE A 51 5.46 -16.95 2.84
C ILE A 51 5.29 -15.53 3.39
N ALA A 52 6.17 -15.13 4.30
CA ALA A 52 6.09 -13.82 4.94
C ALA A 52 6.48 -12.68 3.98
N GLU A 53 7.53 -12.88 3.20
CA GLU A 53 8.00 -11.91 2.22
C GLU A 53 7.09 -11.87 0.98
N PRO A 54 6.93 -10.71 0.33
CA PRO A 54 6.25 -10.64 -0.95
C PRO A 54 7.01 -11.48 -1.99
N THR A 55 6.28 -12.23 -2.80
CA THR A 55 6.85 -13.03 -3.90
C THR A 55 7.18 -12.17 -5.12
N SER A 56 6.51 -11.03 -5.29
CA SER A 56 6.85 -10.01 -6.27
C SER A 56 6.39 -8.62 -5.83
N VAL A 57 7.12 -7.59 -6.27
CA VAL A 57 6.79 -6.17 -6.12
C VAL A 57 7.06 -5.45 -7.43
N PHE A 58 6.14 -4.57 -7.83
CA PHE A 58 6.21 -3.85 -9.10
C PHE A 58 5.68 -2.41 -8.96
N VAL A 59 6.33 -1.48 -9.65
CA VAL A 59 5.99 -0.05 -9.72
C VAL A 59 5.81 0.31 -11.19
N ASP A 60 4.74 1.04 -11.50
CA ASP A 60 4.52 1.71 -12.79
C ASP A 60 4.12 3.16 -12.52
N SER A 61 4.99 4.10 -12.90
CA SER A 61 4.73 5.54 -12.77
C SER A 61 3.98 6.15 -13.95
N TYR A 62 3.56 5.35 -14.93
CA TYR A 62 2.92 5.79 -16.17
C TYR A 62 3.75 6.85 -16.91
N ASN A 63 5.08 6.72 -16.90
CA ASN A 63 6.03 7.69 -17.44
C ASN A 63 5.91 9.10 -16.82
N THR A 64 5.36 9.23 -15.61
CA THR A 64 5.29 10.49 -14.86
C THR A 64 6.36 10.60 -13.78
N GLY A 65 7.26 9.61 -13.69
CA GLY A 65 8.33 9.58 -12.72
C GLY A 65 9.46 10.57 -13.03
N LYS A 66 10.00 11.20 -11.99
CA LYS A 66 11.28 11.93 -12.03
C LYS A 66 12.50 11.00 -11.94
N LYS A 67 12.26 9.74 -11.58
CA LYS A 67 13.20 8.62 -11.57
C LYS A 67 12.56 7.47 -12.34
N SER A 68 13.39 6.55 -12.83
CA SER A 68 12.90 5.35 -13.50
C SER A 68 12.13 4.44 -12.55
N ASP A 69 11.19 3.64 -13.06
CA ASP A 69 10.41 2.71 -12.24
C ASP A 69 11.29 1.73 -11.42
N PRO A 70 12.43 1.20 -11.93
CA PRO A 70 13.37 0.45 -11.11
C PRO A 70 13.97 1.24 -9.94
N GLU A 71 14.34 2.50 -10.15
CA GLU A 71 14.83 3.36 -9.05
C GLU A 71 13.73 3.63 -8.01
N LEU A 72 12.50 3.87 -8.45
CA LEU A 72 11.36 4.01 -7.55
C LEU A 72 11.12 2.73 -6.74
N LEU A 73 11.27 1.57 -7.37
CA LEU A 73 11.15 0.28 -6.69
C LEU A 73 12.22 0.10 -5.60
N GLU A 74 13.46 0.49 -5.84
CA GLU A 74 14.52 0.44 -4.82
C GLU A 74 14.24 1.40 -3.66
N ILE A 75 13.71 2.59 -3.93
CA ILE A 75 13.22 3.51 -2.89
C ILE A 75 12.13 2.84 -2.06
N VAL A 76 11.17 2.15 -2.69
CA VAL A 76 10.12 1.43 -1.96
C VAL A 76 10.72 0.36 -1.05
N LYS A 77 11.61 -0.51 -1.58
CA LYS A 77 12.25 -1.58 -0.79
C LYS A 77 13.06 -1.05 0.39
N ALA A 78 13.70 0.11 0.24
CA ALA A 78 14.48 0.72 1.31
C ALA A 78 13.63 1.36 2.43
N ASN A 79 12.37 1.69 2.15
CA ASN A 79 11.52 2.46 3.06
C ASN A 79 10.33 1.69 3.64
N PHE A 80 9.95 0.55 3.06
CA PHE A 80 8.76 -0.22 3.46
C PHE A 80 9.08 -1.68 3.75
N ASP A 81 8.70 -2.15 4.94
CA ASP A 81 8.65 -3.56 5.26
C ASP A 81 7.27 -4.11 4.86
N LEU A 82 7.23 -4.84 3.75
CA LEU A 82 6.00 -5.34 3.15
C LEU A 82 5.60 -6.73 3.67
N ARG A 83 6.21 -7.24 4.74
CA ARG A 83 5.72 -8.45 5.40
C ARG A 83 4.35 -8.18 6.05
N PRO A 84 3.37 -9.09 5.98
CA PRO A 84 2.03 -8.86 6.52
C PRO A 84 2.03 -8.41 7.99
N GLY A 85 2.88 -9.01 8.83
CA GLY A 85 3.01 -8.62 10.23
C GLY A 85 3.55 -7.20 10.44
N ALA A 86 4.52 -6.78 9.62
CA ALA A 86 5.07 -5.42 9.67
C ALA A 86 4.04 -4.39 9.19
N ILE A 87 3.30 -4.69 8.10
CA ILE A 87 2.20 -3.87 7.61
C ILE A 87 1.15 -3.65 8.70
N ILE A 88 0.70 -4.73 9.35
CA ILE A 88 -0.30 -4.67 10.42
C ILE A 88 0.15 -3.76 11.56
N LYS A 89 1.45 -3.83 11.91
CA LYS A 89 2.05 -3.03 12.98
C LYS A 89 2.22 -1.56 12.58
N GLU A 90 2.84 -1.28 11.44
CA GLU A 90 3.13 0.09 10.99
C GLU A 90 1.85 0.88 10.67
N LEU A 91 0.83 0.21 10.12
CA LEU A 91 -0.47 0.82 9.85
C LEU A 91 -1.44 0.71 11.03
N ASP A 92 -1.03 0.15 12.16
CA ASP A 92 -1.87 -0.01 13.35
C ASP A 92 -3.26 -0.58 13.01
N LEU A 93 -3.28 -1.76 12.39
CA LEU A 93 -4.49 -2.37 11.82
C LEU A 93 -5.30 -3.19 12.83
N LEU A 94 -4.77 -3.48 14.02
CA LEU A 94 -5.47 -4.24 15.06
C LEU A 94 -6.39 -3.33 15.89
N ARG A 95 -7.28 -2.60 15.20
CA ARG A 95 -8.23 -1.65 15.78
C ARG A 95 -9.63 -1.81 15.17
N PRO A 96 -10.69 -1.45 15.89
CA PRO A 96 -12.07 -1.53 15.39
C PRO A 96 -12.41 -0.38 14.41
N ILE A 97 -11.65 -0.24 13.33
CA ILE A 97 -11.72 0.91 12.40
C ILE A 97 -12.40 0.58 11.06
N TYR A 98 -12.80 -0.67 10.83
CA TYR A 98 -13.19 -1.15 9.50
C TYR A 98 -14.65 -0.90 9.13
N HIS A 99 -15.55 -0.73 10.09
CA HIS A 99 -16.96 -0.49 9.77
C HIS A 99 -17.13 0.77 8.91
N LYS A 100 -16.39 1.84 9.24
CA LYS A 100 -16.40 3.08 8.46
C LYS A 100 -15.81 2.96 7.07
N THR A 101 -14.99 1.94 6.77
CA THR A 101 -14.45 1.73 5.42
C THR A 101 -15.45 1.04 4.48
N ALA A 102 -16.50 0.42 5.03
CA ALA A 102 -17.43 -0.42 4.26
C ALA A 102 -18.33 0.35 3.30
N ALA A 103 -18.42 1.68 3.44
CA ALA A 103 -19.16 2.56 2.54
C ALA A 103 -18.27 3.74 2.10
N TYR A 104 -18.58 4.30 0.93
CA TYR A 104 -17.89 5.46 0.35
C TYR A 104 -16.40 5.27 0.07
N GLY A 105 -15.97 4.02 -0.07
CA GLY A 105 -14.61 3.65 -0.43
C GLY A 105 -13.64 3.56 0.74
N HIS A 106 -12.60 2.74 0.55
CA HIS A 106 -11.52 2.51 1.50
C HIS A 106 -10.36 3.50 1.36
N PHE A 107 -10.28 4.21 0.23
CA PHE A 107 -9.16 5.06 -0.16
C PHE A 107 -9.62 6.47 -0.51
N GLY A 108 -8.70 7.44 -0.40
CA GLY A 108 -8.95 8.84 -0.73
C GLY A 108 -9.73 9.62 0.34
N ARG A 109 -9.92 9.03 1.53
CA ARG A 109 -10.63 9.64 2.65
C ARG A 109 -9.66 10.10 3.73
N ASN A 110 -9.82 11.35 4.16
CA ASN A 110 -9.01 11.94 5.23
C ASN A 110 -9.62 11.66 6.61
N ASP A 111 -9.67 10.38 6.98
CA ASP A 111 -10.05 9.95 8.33
C ASP A 111 -8.77 9.70 9.15
N PRO A 112 -8.64 10.24 10.39
CA PRO A 112 -7.45 10.06 11.22
C PRO A 112 -7.04 8.61 11.47
N ASP A 113 -7.99 7.67 11.44
CA ASP A 113 -7.71 6.25 11.65
C ASP A 113 -7.22 5.52 10.40
N PHE A 114 -7.38 6.10 9.21
CA PHE A 114 -6.89 5.53 7.96
C PHE A 114 -5.41 5.85 7.79
N THR A 115 -4.59 5.17 8.57
CA THR A 115 -3.14 5.30 8.60
C THR A 115 -2.49 5.09 7.23
N TRP A 116 -3.05 4.24 6.37
CA TRP A 116 -2.58 4.06 4.98
C TRP A 116 -2.80 5.28 4.08
N GLU A 117 -3.62 6.24 4.49
CA GLU A 117 -3.78 7.53 3.81
C GLU A 117 -2.77 8.58 4.31
N LYS A 118 -1.93 8.29 5.30
CA LYS A 118 -0.88 9.20 5.78
C LYS A 118 0.45 8.85 5.09
N PRO A 119 0.96 9.67 4.16
CA PRO A 119 2.21 9.38 3.44
C PRO A 119 3.38 9.17 4.41
N LYS A 120 4.24 8.20 4.10
CA LYS A 120 5.53 8.02 4.80
C LYS A 120 6.55 9.01 4.24
N ALA A 121 7.36 9.60 5.11
CA ALA A 121 8.54 10.33 4.67
C ALA A 121 9.58 9.33 4.14
N LEU A 122 9.97 9.47 2.88
CA LEU A 122 10.88 8.55 2.19
C LEU A 122 12.32 9.07 2.23
N LYS A 123 13.28 8.16 2.28
CA LYS A 123 14.72 8.43 2.12
C LYS A 123 15.16 7.99 0.73
N PHE A 124 15.73 8.89 -0.07
CA PHE A 124 16.17 8.66 -1.45
C PHE A 124 17.09 9.77 -1.97
#